data_AF-A0A2R6MVG6-F1
#
_entry.id   AF-A0A2R6MVG6-F1
#
_cell.length_a   1.000
_cell.length_b   1.000
_cell.length_c   1.000
_cell.angle_alpha   90.00
_cell.angle_beta   90.00
_cell.angle_gamma   90.00
#
_symmetry.space_group_name_H-M   'P 1'
#
loop_
_entity.id
_entity.type
_entity.pdbx_description
1 polymer ?
#
loop_
_entity_poly.entity_id
_entity_poly.type
_entity_poly.pdbx_seq_one_letter_code
_entity_poly.pdbx_strand_id
1 'polypeptide(L)'
;MDDILAMLRERERLVEGWMRALRRRRRALAERYVTFADTDDLVGVPESLADELRTLIEGLVSDLDAQVDDLEGDLETVRKLRVALDGADGEAREELVASAETVDAALTRKGDSIEDLLGTADRLVDRFDRIVETPPDPDSDPGDEPGEPR
;
A
#
# COMPACT_ATOMS: atom_id res chain seq x y z
N MET A 1 5.37 -10.17 -31.60
CA MET A 1 4.30 -9.19 -31.96
C MET A 1 3.21 -9.23 -30.91
N ASP A 2 2.73 -10.44 -30.60
CA ASP A 2 1.93 -10.73 -29.41
C ASP A 2 2.62 -10.35 -28.09
N ASP A 3 3.95 -10.27 -28.05
CA ASP A 3 4.71 -10.09 -26.81
C ASP A 3 4.43 -8.75 -26.11
N ILE A 4 4.37 -7.63 -26.84
CA ILE A 4 4.07 -6.32 -26.25
C ILE A 4 2.61 -6.24 -25.81
N LEU A 5 1.67 -6.78 -26.60
CA LEU A 5 0.26 -6.82 -26.21
C LEU A 5 0.03 -7.76 -25.02
N ALA A 6 0.77 -8.87 -24.95
CA ALA A 6 0.76 -9.79 -23.81
C ALA A 6 1.34 -9.14 -22.56
N MET A 7 2.46 -8.42 -22.69
CA MET A 7 3.05 -7.62 -21.62
C MET A 7 2.05 -6.59 -21.09
N LEU A 8 1.38 -5.82 -21.96
CA LEU A 8 0.38 -4.82 -21.53
C LEU A 8 -0.83 -5.47 -20.83
N ARG A 9 -1.30 -6.64 -21.30
CA ARG A 9 -2.35 -7.41 -20.59
C ARG A 9 -1.89 -7.87 -19.22
N GLU A 10 -0.63 -8.26 -19.09
CA GLU A 10 -0.07 -8.67 -17.81
C GLU A 10 0.05 -7.49 -16.85
N ARG A 11 0.52 -6.33 -17.33
CA ARG A 11 0.55 -5.10 -16.54
C ARG A 11 -0.84 -4.64 -16.12
N GLU A 12 -1.84 -4.75 -16.98
CA GLU A 12 -3.24 -4.48 -16.63
C GLU A 12 -3.69 -5.35 -15.44
N ARG A 13 -3.45 -6.67 -15.49
CA ARG A 13 -3.80 -7.58 -14.37
C ARG A 13 -3.05 -7.26 -13.08
N LEU A 14 -1.78 -6.92 -13.21
CA LEU A 14 -0.91 -6.66 -12.07
C LEU A 14 -1.29 -5.34 -11.38
N VAL A 15 -1.58 -4.28 -12.14
CA VAL A 15 -2.12 -3.01 -11.61
C VAL A 15 -3.46 -3.24 -10.91
N GLU A 16 -4.38 -3.99 -11.51
CA GLU A 16 -5.63 -4.35 -10.84
C GLU A 16 -5.41 -5.17 -9.55
N GLY A 17 -4.42 -6.05 -9.56
CA GLY A 17 -3.99 -6.83 -8.40
C GLY A 17 -3.53 -5.94 -7.26
N TRP A 18 -2.67 -4.96 -7.56
CA TRP A 18 -2.20 -3.95 -6.60
C TRP A 18 -3.34 -3.12 -6.03
N MET A 19 -4.22 -2.57 -6.87
CA MET A 19 -5.38 -1.80 -6.40
C MET A 19 -6.26 -2.61 -5.45
N ARG A 20 -6.51 -3.90 -5.76
CA ARG A 20 -7.26 -4.79 -4.86
C ARG A 20 -6.52 -5.02 -3.55
N ALA A 21 -5.19 -5.15 -3.58
CA ALA A 21 -4.38 -5.32 -2.38
C ALA A 21 -4.41 -4.09 -1.48
N LEU A 22 -4.20 -2.90 -2.06
CA LEU A 22 -4.25 -1.61 -1.36
C LEU A 22 -5.62 -1.39 -0.69
N ARG A 23 -6.71 -1.58 -1.45
CA ARG A 23 -8.08 -1.46 -0.91
C ARG A 23 -8.37 -2.42 0.25
N ARG A 24 -7.82 -3.64 0.21
CA ARG A 24 -7.96 -4.59 1.33
C ARG A 24 -7.24 -4.11 2.57
N ARG A 25 -5.98 -3.64 2.45
CA ARG A 25 -5.21 -3.10 3.58
C ARG A 25 -5.88 -1.86 4.16
N ARG A 26 -6.33 -0.96 3.30
CA ARG A 26 -7.07 0.24 3.68
C ARG A 26 -8.33 -0.09 4.47
N ARG A 27 -9.08 -1.12 4.08
CA ARG A 27 -10.23 -1.61 4.85
C ARG A 27 -9.82 -2.18 6.21
N ALA A 28 -8.79 -3.02 6.25
CA ALA A 28 -8.29 -3.57 7.51
C ALA A 28 -7.89 -2.45 8.48
N LEU A 29 -7.11 -1.47 8.02
CA LEU A 29 -6.72 -0.31 8.82
C LEU A 29 -7.92 0.53 9.29
N ALA A 30 -8.92 0.75 8.43
CA ALA A 30 -10.13 1.49 8.79
C ALA A 30 -10.96 0.76 9.87
N GLU A 31 -11.04 -0.57 9.82
CA GLU A 31 -11.69 -1.37 10.86
C GLU A 31 -10.99 -1.18 12.22
N ARG A 32 -9.65 -1.20 12.24
CA ARG A 32 -8.85 -0.93 13.46
C ARG A 32 -9.00 0.50 13.97
N TYR A 33 -9.07 1.46 13.07
CA TYR A 33 -9.31 2.86 13.45
C TYR A 33 -10.62 3.03 14.21
N VAL A 34 -11.69 2.34 13.78
CA VAL A 34 -12.97 2.35 14.49
C VAL A 34 -12.82 1.77 15.90
N THR A 35 -12.06 0.67 16.07
CA THR A 35 -11.75 0.13 17.40
C THR A 35 -10.97 1.14 18.25
N PHE A 36 -10.06 1.92 17.68
CA PHE A 36 -9.36 2.96 18.45
C PHE A 36 -10.25 4.15 18.83
N ALA A 37 -11.25 4.47 18.01
CA ALA A 37 -12.21 5.52 18.30
C ALA A 37 -13.16 5.11 19.44
N ASP A 38 -13.43 3.82 19.59
CA ASP A 38 -14.22 3.26 20.68
C ASP A 38 -13.33 2.96 21.90
N THR A 39 -13.23 3.93 22.81
CA THR A 39 -12.24 3.90 23.91
C THR A 39 -12.51 2.77 24.91
N ASP A 40 -13.72 2.22 24.93
CA ASP A 40 -14.11 1.12 25.80
C ASP A 40 -13.42 -0.21 25.43
N ASP A 41 -12.95 -0.36 24.19
CA ASP A 41 -12.25 -1.57 23.71
C ASP A 41 -10.73 -1.55 23.96
N LEU A 42 -10.17 -0.43 24.44
CA LEU A 42 -8.73 -0.21 24.60
C LEU A 42 -8.25 -0.26 26.07
N VAL A 43 -8.88 -1.09 26.89
CA VAL A 43 -8.56 -1.19 28.33
C VAL A 43 -7.07 -1.52 28.52
N GLY A 44 -6.34 -0.64 29.20
CA GLY A 44 -4.92 -0.82 29.51
C GLY A 44 -3.95 -0.24 28.46
N VAL A 45 -4.45 0.33 27.36
CA VAL A 45 -3.61 1.04 26.38
C VAL A 45 -3.45 2.50 26.80
N PRO A 46 -2.21 3.03 26.91
CA PRO A 46 -1.99 4.45 27.17
C PRO A 46 -2.60 5.34 26.08
N GLU A 47 -3.27 6.42 26.47
CA GLU A 47 -3.92 7.36 25.54
C GLU A 47 -2.95 7.92 24.49
N SER A 48 -1.72 8.25 24.89
CA SER A 48 -0.68 8.73 23.98
C SER A 48 -0.30 7.71 22.90
N LEU A 49 -0.27 6.42 23.25
CA LEU A 49 0.00 5.34 22.31
C LEU A 49 -1.19 5.13 21.37
N ALA A 50 -2.41 5.23 21.89
CA ALA A 50 -3.62 5.18 21.06
C ALA A 50 -3.65 6.32 20.04
N ASP A 51 -3.30 7.55 20.45
CA ASP A 51 -3.23 8.71 19.56
C ASP A 51 -2.13 8.61 18.49
N GLU A 52 -0.95 8.09 18.86
CA GLU A 52 0.12 7.79 17.89
C GLU A 52 -0.39 6.81 16.83
N LEU A 53 -1.05 5.73 17.24
CA LEU A 53 -1.55 4.71 16.33
C LEU A 53 -2.69 5.23 15.45
N ARG A 54 -3.61 6.04 15.99
CA ARG A 54 -4.64 6.71 15.16
C ARG A 54 -4.00 7.57 14.07
N THR A 55 -3.02 8.39 14.43
CA THR A 55 -2.32 9.28 13.49
C THR A 55 -1.61 8.48 12.39
N LEU A 56 -0.92 7.40 12.77
CA LEU A 56 -0.24 6.51 11.82
C LEU A 56 -1.23 5.81 10.88
N ILE A 57 -2.36 5.35 11.41
CA ILE A 57 -3.41 4.71 10.61
C ILE A 57 -4.03 5.71 9.63
N GLU A 58 -4.36 6.92 10.07
CA GLU A 58 -4.92 7.97 9.21
C GLU A 58 -3.98 8.33 8.05
N GLY A 59 -2.69 8.56 8.37
CA GLY A 59 -1.68 8.85 7.35
C GLY A 59 -1.57 7.72 6.33
N LEU A 60 -1.53 6.46 6.81
CA LEU A 60 -1.38 5.31 5.94
C LEU A 60 -2.63 5.04 5.09
N VAL A 61 -3.83 5.27 5.63
CA VAL A 61 -5.08 5.21 4.86
C VAL A 61 -5.08 6.25 3.73
N SER A 62 -4.64 7.47 4.02
CA SER A 62 -4.51 8.53 3.01
C SER A 62 -3.51 8.14 1.91
N ASP A 63 -2.37 7.57 2.27
CA ASP A 63 -1.36 7.12 1.30
C ASP A 63 -1.86 5.97 0.44
N LEU A 64 -2.59 5.02 1.03
CA LEU A 64 -3.20 3.90 0.31
C LEU A 64 -4.27 4.38 -0.68
N ASP A 65 -5.12 5.33 -0.27
CA ASP A 65 -6.15 5.91 -1.14
C ASP A 65 -5.50 6.68 -2.30
N ALA A 66 -4.45 7.48 -2.04
CA ALA A 66 -3.70 8.18 -3.07
C ALA A 66 -3.02 7.23 -4.08
N GLN A 67 -2.45 6.11 -3.63
CA GLN A 67 -1.87 5.12 -4.53
C GLN A 67 -2.92 4.41 -5.38
N VAL A 68 -4.13 4.20 -4.84
CA VAL A 68 -5.23 3.62 -5.63
C VAL A 68 -5.63 4.56 -6.75
N ASP A 69 -5.79 5.86 -6.46
CA ASP A 69 -6.17 6.86 -7.46
C ASP A 69 -5.11 6.99 -8.57
N ASP A 70 -3.83 6.99 -8.20
CA ASP A 70 -2.74 7.05 -9.17
C ASP A 70 -2.70 5.81 -10.08
N LEU A 71 -2.94 4.61 -9.50
CA LEU A 71 -3.03 3.37 -10.26
C LEU A 71 -4.24 3.31 -11.21
N GLU A 72 -5.32 4.03 -10.93
CA GLU A 72 -6.45 4.15 -11.88
C GLU A 72 -6.02 4.88 -13.15
N GLY A 73 -5.22 5.94 -13.02
CA GLY A 73 -4.63 6.66 -14.15
C GLY A 73 -3.65 5.80 -14.95
N ASP A 74 -2.79 5.04 -14.27
CA ASP A 74 -1.87 4.11 -14.90
C ASP A 74 -2.62 3.00 -15.67
N LEU A 75 -3.66 2.44 -15.06
CA LEU A 75 -4.50 1.40 -15.67
C LEU A 75 -5.18 1.90 -16.95
N GLU A 76 -5.71 3.12 -16.93
CA GLU A 76 -6.29 3.74 -18.11
C GLU A 76 -5.23 3.95 -19.22
N THR A 77 -4.03 4.38 -18.85
CA THR A 77 -2.91 4.56 -19.78
C THR A 77 -2.52 3.24 -20.45
N VAL A 78 -2.36 2.17 -19.68
CA VAL A 78 -2.07 0.82 -20.20
C VAL A 78 -3.15 0.34 -21.17
N ARG A 79 -4.43 0.53 -20.82
CA ARG A 79 -5.56 0.15 -21.68
C ARG A 79 -5.57 0.93 -22.99
N LYS A 80 -5.34 2.25 -22.95
CA LYS A 80 -5.24 3.10 -24.13
C LYS A 80 -4.10 2.67 -25.05
N LEU A 81 -2.91 2.41 -24.49
CA LEU A 81 -1.77 1.93 -25.26
C LEU A 81 -2.06 0.57 -25.91
N ARG A 82 -2.69 -0.35 -25.19
CA ARG A 82 -3.06 -1.67 -25.72
C ARG A 82 -4.02 -1.55 -26.91
N VAL A 83 -5.04 -0.71 -26.79
CA VAL A 83 -6.01 -0.48 -27.87
C VAL A 83 -5.34 0.20 -29.07
N ALA A 84 -4.47 1.20 -28.83
CA ALA A 84 -3.76 1.89 -29.89
C ALA A 84 -2.83 0.94 -30.67
N LEU A 85 -2.08 0.08 -29.97
CA LEU A 85 -1.16 -0.89 -30.57
C LEU A 85 -1.85 -1.96 -31.41
N ASP A 86 -3.08 -2.35 -31.06
CA ASP A 86 -3.85 -3.38 -31.77
C ASP A 86 -4.26 -2.92 -33.18
N GLY A 87 -4.37 -1.60 -33.40
CA GLY A 87 -4.77 -1.00 -34.68
C GLY A 87 -3.69 -0.16 -35.36
N ALA A 88 -2.44 -0.18 -34.87
CA ALA A 88 -1.35 0.65 -35.39
C ALA A 88 -0.40 -0.14 -36.28
N ASP A 89 0.05 0.51 -37.37
CA ASP A 89 0.98 -0.03 -38.35
C ASP A 89 2.17 0.93 -38.57
N GLY A 90 3.29 0.42 -39.07
CA GLY A 90 4.43 1.24 -39.49
C GLY A 90 5.07 2.06 -38.37
N GLU A 91 5.44 3.31 -38.69
CA GLU A 91 6.16 4.22 -37.77
C GLU A 91 5.35 4.54 -36.50
N ALA A 92 4.04 4.74 -36.63
CA ALA A 92 3.15 4.95 -35.48
C ALA A 92 3.18 3.76 -34.50
N ARG A 93 3.35 2.54 -35.02
CA ARG A 93 3.49 1.34 -34.20
C ARG A 93 4.82 1.33 -33.44
N GLU A 94 5.92 1.75 -34.05
CA GLU A 94 7.22 1.80 -33.39
C GLU A 94 7.23 2.80 -32.22
N GLU A 95 6.63 3.97 -32.40
CA GLU A 95 6.48 4.96 -31.32
C GLU A 95 5.62 4.44 -30.15
N LEU A 96 4.54 3.73 -30.46
CA LEU A 96 3.67 3.13 -29.44
C LEU A 96 4.36 1.99 -28.69
N VAL A 97 5.24 1.21 -29.35
CA VAL A 97 6.04 0.17 -28.68
C VAL A 97 7.02 0.82 -27.69
N ALA A 98 7.75 1.87 -28.10
CA ALA A 98 8.65 2.59 -27.20
C ALA A 98 7.91 3.22 -26.00
N SER A 99 6.69 3.70 -26.24
CA SER A 99 5.81 4.20 -25.19
C SER A 99 5.40 3.09 -24.22
N ALA A 100 5.05 1.91 -24.73
CA ALA A 100 4.69 0.75 -23.92
C ALA A 100 5.86 0.26 -23.04
N GLU A 101 7.09 0.25 -23.56
CA GLU A 101 8.29 -0.09 -22.78
C GLU A 101 8.58 0.93 -21.68
N THR A 102 8.34 2.22 -21.95
CA THR A 102 8.48 3.27 -20.95
C THR A 102 7.47 3.10 -19.80
N VAL A 103 6.22 2.77 -20.13
CA VAL A 103 5.17 2.46 -19.14
C VAL A 103 5.52 1.19 -18.36
N ASP A 104 6.05 0.15 -19.02
CA ASP A 104 6.49 -1.08 -18.35
C ASP A 104 7.58 -0.82 -17.30
N ALA A 105 8.58 -0.01 -17.65
CA ALA A 105 9.66 0.36 -16.75
C ALA A 105 9.18 1.26 -15.59
N ALA A 106 8.19 2.12 -15.83
CA ALA A 106 7.57 2.95 -14.79
C ALA A 106 6.76 2.09 -13.81
N LEU A 107 5.92 1.18 -14.33
CA LEU A 107 5.13 0.26 -13.52
C LEU A 107 6.00 -0.68 -12.70
N THR A 108 7.11 -1.16 -13.24
CA THR A 108 8.05 -2.00 -12.48
C THR A 108 8.55 -1.28 -11.22
N ARG A 109 9.01 -0.03 -11.35
CA ARG A 109 9.48 0.79 -10.22
C ARG A 109 8.37 1.11 -9.21
N LYS A 110 7.16 1.37 -9.72
CA LYS A 110 5.99 1.62 -8.89
C LYS A 110 5.59 0.37 -8.08
N GLY A 111 5.80 -0.82 -8.64
CA GLY A 111 5.56 -2.09 -7.95
C GLY A 111 6.33 -2.21 -6.65
N ASP A 112 7.63 -1.92 -6.67
CA ASP A 112 8.47 -1.94 -5.47
C ASP A 112 7.92 -1.01 -4.38
N SER A 113 7.53 0.21 -4.76
CA SER A 113 6.93 1.18 -3.82
C SER A 113 5.59 0.72 -3.25
N ILE A 114 4.77 0.02 -4.04
CA ILE A 114 3.50 -0.53 -3.58
C ILE A 114 3.73 -1.67 -2.60
N GLU A 115 4.69 -2.56 -2.88
CA GLU A 115 5.05 -3.66 -1.99
C GLU A 115 5.54 -3.14 -0.63
N ASP A 116 6.38 -2.11 -0.62
CA ASP A 116 6.84 -1.45 0.60
C ASP A 116 5.69 -0.83 1.41
N LEU A 117 4.75 -0.17 0.72
CA LEU A 117 3.57 0.42 1.36
C LEU A 117 2.66 -0.66 1.97
N LEU A 118 2.42 -1.74 1.23
CA LEU A 118 1.64 -2.89 1.71
C LEU A 118 2.31 -3.55 2.92
N GLY A 119 3.63 -3.72 2.89
CA GLY A 119 4.39 -4.27 4.02
C GLY A 119 4.41 -3.34 5.23
N THR A 120 4.31 -2.03 5.04
CA THR A 120 4.14 -1.05 6.13
C THR A 120 2.75 -1.15 6.75
N ALA A 121 1.71 -1.28 5.92
CA ALA A 121 0.33 -1.49 6.39
C ALA A 121 0.16 -2.79 7.16
N ASP A 122 0.72 -3.90 6.65
CA ASP A 122 0.64 -5.19 7.34
C ASP A 122 1.35 -5.14 8.70
N ARG A 123 2.54 -4.53 8.79
CA ARG A 123 3.24 -4.34 10.08
C ARG A 123 2.47 -3.46 11.06
N LEU A 124 1.77 -2.44 10.59
CA LEU A 124 0.96 -1.58 11.45
C LEU A 124 -0.27 -2.34 11.98
N VAL A 125 -0.91 -3.15 11.14
CA VAL A 125 -2.00 -4.05 11.56
C VAL A 125 -1.50 -5.05 12.59
N ASP A 126 -0.36 -5.70 12.37
CA ASP A 126 0.22 -6.66 13.31
C ASP A 126 0.60 -6.00 14.65
N ARG A 127 1.14 -4.77 14.61
CA ARG A 127 1.45 -3.99 15.81
C ARG A 127 0.17 -3.68 16.59
N PHE A 128 -0.90 -3.31 15.89
CA PHE A 128 -2.20 -3.05 16.52
C PHE A 128 -2.75 -4.29 17.21
N ASP A 129 -2.88 -5.40 16.48
CA ASP A 129 -3.49 -6.62 16.99
C ASP A 129 -2.75 -7.08 18.26
N ARG A 130 -1.40 -6.96 18.28
CA ARG A 130 -0.58 -7.24 19.48
C ARG A 130 -0.87 -6.33 20.67
N ILE A 131 -1.02 -5.02 20.44
CA ILE A 131 -1.26 -4.05 21.53
C ILE A 131 -2.64 -4.25 22.16
N VAL A 132 -3.64 -4.62 21.35
CA VAL A 132 -4.98 -4.91 21.85
C VAL A 132 -5.03 -6.26 22.57
N GLU A 133 -4.38 -7.29 22.03
CA GLU A 133 -4.34 -8.62 22.65
C GLU A 133 -3.48 -8.66 23.92
N THR A 134 -2.42 -7.86 23.97
CA THR A 134 -1.49 -7.77 25.11
C THR A 134 -1.12 -6.31 25.32
N PRO A 135 -1.93 -5.57 26.10
CA PRO A 135 -1.64 -4.18 26.42
C PRO A 135 -0.29 -4.07 27.13
N PRO A 136 0.50 -3.02 26.85
CA PRO A 136 1.74 -2.79 27.58
C PRO A 136 1.44 -2.61 29.07
N ASP A 137 2.31 -3.15 29.93
CA ASP A 137 2.17 -3.01 31.38
C ASP A 137 2.31 -1.52 31.74
N PRO A 138 1.29 -0.89 32.35
CA PRO A 138 1.31 0.54 32.65
C PRO A 138 2.42 0.95 33.63
N ASP A 139 2.99 -0.02 34.37
CA ASP A 139 4.05 0.19 35.35
C ASP A 139 5.46 -0.14 34.81
N SER A 140 5.60 -0.56 33.53
CA SER A 140 6.92 -0.77 32.91
C SER A 140 7.57 0.57 32.57
N ASP A 141 8.45 1.03 33.46
CA ASP A 141 9.31 2.19 33.22
C ASP A 141 10.30 1.91 32.07
N PRO A 142 10.33 2.71 30.99
CA PRO A 142 11.31 2.55 29.91
C PRO A 142 12.77 2.82 30.36
N GLY A 143 12.99 3.21 31.62
CA GLY A 143 14.30 3.57 32.18
C GLY A 143 15.08 2.49 32.93
N ASP A 144 14.60 1.24 33.04
CA ASP A 144 15.36 0.17 33.72
C ASP A 144 16.47 -0.39 32.80
N GLU A 145 17.44 0.45 32.46
CA GLU A 145 18.76 -0.02 32.03
C GLU A 145 19.40 -0.75 33.22
N PRO A 146 19.78 -2.03 33.10
CA PRO A 146 20.51 -2.71 34.15
C PRO A 146 21.86 -2.02 34.33
N GLY A 147 22.00 -1.27 35.42
CA GLY A 147 23.22 -0.55 35.76
C GLY A 147 24.45 -1.46 35.66
N GLU A 148 25.43 -1.00 34.88
CA GLU A 148 26.74 -1.66 34.74
C GLU A 148 27.34 -1.96 36.13
N PRO A 149 27.75 -3.21 36.41
CA PRO A 149 28.50 -3.49 37.62
C PRO A 149 29.89 -2.85 37.52
N ARG A 150 30.21 -2.00 38.50
CA ARG A 150 31.56 -1.46 38.72
C ARG A 150 32.53 -2.52 39.25
#